data_AF-A0A7S3WYP9-F1
#
_entry.id   AF-A0A7S3WYP9-F1
#
_cell.length_a   1.000
_cell.length_b   1.000
_cell.length_c   1.000
_cell.angle_alpha   90.00
_cell.angle_beta   90.00
_cell.angle_gamma   90.00
#
_symmetry.space_group_name_H-M   'P 1'
#
loop_
_entity.id
_entity.type
_entity.pdbx_description
1 polymer ?
#
loop_
_entity_poly.entity_id
_entity_poly.type
_entity_poly.pdbx_seq_one_letter_code
_entity_poly.pdbx_strand_id
1 'polypeptide(L)'
;AVLDVLRRLRAASPEVAYFCDPVMGDGGKLYVPAELLAIYRDQVVPLAAVLTPNGYEAELLTGRSILSEAEARSACEALHERGPHTVVITSIALPGRDDELLMLASRR
;
A
#
# COMPACT_ATOMS: atom_id res chain seq x y z
N ALA A 1 -11.62 -14.19 -4.63
CA ALA A 1 -11.08 -14.16 -6.01
C ALA A 1 -9.56 -14.07 -6.04
N VAL A 2 -8.92 -12.90 -5.83
CA VAL A 2 -7.44 -12.78 -5.87
C VAL A 2 -6.75 -13.64 -4.81
N LEU A 3 -7.27 -13.64 -3.57
CA LEU A 3 -6.73 -14.45 -2.47
C LEU A 3 -6.75 -15.95 -2.78
N ASP A 4 -7.84 -16.44 -3.40
CA ASP A 4 -7.97 -17.84 -3.78
C ASP A 4 -6.98 -18.23 -4.88
N VAL A 5 -6.78 -17.35 -5.86
CA VAL A 5 -5.78 -17.54 -6.92
C VAL A 5 -4.38 -17.60 -6.31
N LEU A 6 -4.02 -16.65 -5.44
CA LEU A 6 -2.72 -16.64 -4.78
C LEU A 6 -2.49 -17.91 -3.94
N ARG A 7 -3.50 -18.36 -3.20
CA ARG A 7 -3.46 -19.61 -2.43
C ARG A 7 -3.17 -20.81 -3.34
N ARG A 8 -3.85 -20.91 -4.49
CA ARG A 8 -3.65 -22.01 -5.45
C ARG A 8 -2.27 -21.95 -6.09
N LEU A 9 -1.78 -20.76 -6.45
CA LEU A 9 -0.45 -20.57 -7.01
C LEU A 9 0.63 -20.97 -6.00
N ARG A 10 0.52 -20.53 -4.74
CA ARG A 10 1.48 -20.89 -3.68
C ARG A 10 1.47 -22.37 -3.32
N ALA A 11 0.33 -23.06 -3.46
CA ALA A 11 0.28 -24.51 -3.29
C ALA A 11 1.08 -25.27 -4.37
N ALA A 12 1.18 -24.72 -5.58
CA ALA A 12 1.97 -25.29 -6.67
C ALA A 12 3.43 -24.81 -6.66
N SER A 13 3.67 -23.56 -6.22
CA SER A 13 4.99 -22.94 -6.17
C SER A 13 5.04 -21.95 -4.98
N PRO A 14 5.62 -22.37 -3.83
CA PRO A 14 5.66 -21.55 -2.62
C PRO A 14 6.38 -20.19 -2.79
N GLU A 15 7.31 -20.11 -3.75
CA GLU A 15 8.14 -18.92 -4.04
C GLU A 15 7.41 -17.83 -4.83
N VAL A 16 6.13 -18.01 -5.19
CA VAL A 16 5.36 -17.00 -5.94
C VAL A 16 5.26 -15.70 -5.14
N ALA A 17 5.91 -14.67 -5.67
CA ALA A 17 5.80 -13.30 -5.19
C ALA A 17 4.49 -12.66 -5.66
N TYR A 18 3.83 -11.95 -4.76
CA TYR A 18 2.64 -11.16 -5.08
C TYR A 18 3.00 -9.67 -5.08
N PHE A 19 2.83 -9.02 -6.22
CA PHE A 19 2.90 -7.57 -6.36
C PHE A 19 1.49 -7.00 -6.27
N CYS A 20 1.24 -6.16 -5.28
CA CYS A 20 -0.08 -5.58 -5.02
C CYS A 20 -0.07 -4.07 -5.25
N ASP A 21 -0.86 -3.63 -6.20
CA ASP A 21 -1.30 -2.24 -6.33
C ASP A 21 -2.72 -2.13 -5.75
N PRO A 22 -2.90 -1.54 -4.55
CA PRO A 22 -4.16 -1.55 -3.84
C PRO A 22 -5.07 -0.42 -4.34
N VAL A 23 -5.37 -0.41 -5.65
CA VAL A 23 -6.17 0.61 -6.36
C VAL A 23 -7.52 0.83 -5.67
N MET A 24 -7.57 1.76 -4.72
CA MET A 24 -8.71 2.04 -3.86
C MET A 24 -9.23 3.46 -4.06
N GLY A 25 -8.37 4.40 -4.47
CA GLY A 25 -8.76 5.79 -4.62
C GLY A 25 -7.59 6.75 -4.76
N ASP A 26 -7.89 8.00 -5.07
CA ASP A 26 -6.96 9.12 -5.05
C ASP A 26 -7.73 10.43 -4.75
N GLY A 27 -6.99 11.53 -4.53
CA GLY A 27 -7.60 12.86 -4.42
C GLY A 27 -8.67 13.01 -3.32
N GLY A 28 -8.61 12.19 -2.26
CA GLY A 28 -9.61 12.19 -1.19
C GLY A 28 -10.87 11.37 -1.50
N LYS A 29 -10.92 10.63 -2.62
CA LYS A 29 -12.10 9.88 -3.07
C LYS A 29 -11.80 8.40 -3.20
N LEU A 30 -12.66 7.57 -2.61
CA LEU A 30 -12.67 6.12 -2.83
C LEU A 30 -13.36 5.75 -4.14
N TYR A 31 -12.76 4.82 -4.87
CA TYR A 31 -13.33 4.13 -6.04
C TYR A 31 -14.03 2.82 -5.66
N VAL A 32 -13.70 2.31 -4.48
CA VAL A 32 -14.24 1.08 -3.93
C VAL A 32 -15.19 1.37 -2.78
N PRO A 33 -16.16 0.47 -2.49
CA PRO A 33 -16.95 0.56 -1.27
C PRO A 33 -16.05 0.58 -0.03
N ALA A 34 -16.37 1.43 0.94
CA ALA A 34 -15.54 1.65 2.13
C ALA A 34 -15.35 0.36 2.96
N GLU A 35 -16.29 -0.59 2.85
CA GLU A 35 -16.20 -1.89 3.53
C GLU A 35 -15.02 -2.73 3.02
N LEU A 36 -14.54 -2.49 1.78
CA LEU A 36 -13.39 -3.20 1.22
C LEU A 36 -12.05 -2.75 1.83
N LEU A 37 -11.98 -1.58 2.47
CA LEU A 37 -10.74 -1.08 3.08
C LEU A 37 -10.18 -2.07 4.10
N ALA A 38 -11.05 -2.64 4.95
CA ALA A 38 -10.65 -3.64 5.93
C ALA A 38 -10.10 -4.91 5.26
N ILE A 39 -10.69 -5.32 4.12
CA ILE A 39 -10.23 -6.49 3.36
C ILE A 39 -8.84 -6.23 2.77
N TYR A 40 -8.63 -5.06 2.16
CA TYR A 40 -7.31 -4.69 1.65
C TYR A 40 -6.27 -4.68 2.77
N ARG A 41 -6.56 -3.97 3.85
CA ARG A 41 -5.66 -3.77 4.98
C ARG A 41 -5.31 -5.06 5.71
N ASP A 42 -6.29 -5.93 5.94
CA ASP A 42 -6.14 -7.07 6.85
C ASP A 42 -5.95 -8.42 6.14
N GLN A 43 -6.26 -8.50 4.83
CA GLN A 43 -6.17 -9.76 4.07
C GLN A 43 -5.31 -9.66 2.81
N VAL A 44 -5.34 -8.54 2.08
CA VAL A 44 -4.59 -8.40 0.81
C VAL A 44 -3.15 -7.96 1.07
N VAL A 45 -2.96 -6.83 1.78
CA VAL A 45 -1.65 -6.26 2.08
C VAL A 45 -0.71 -7.28 2.75
N PRO A 46 -1.14 -8.07 3.76
CA PRO A 46 -0.24 -9.01 4.42
C PRO A 46 0.34 -10.11 3.54
N LEU A 47 -0.27 -10.37 2.38
CA LEU A 47 0.18 -11.40 1.45
C LEU A 47 1.10 -10.87 0.36
N ALA A 48 1.17 -9.55 0.19
CA ALA A 48 1.98 -8.91 -0.83
C ALA A 48 3.47 -8.98 -0.45
N ALA A 49 4.32 -9.33 -1.41
CA ALA A 49 5.76 -9.20 -1.28
C ALA A 49 6.20 -7.76 -1.60
N VAL A 50 5.53 -7.14 -2.57
CA VAL A 50 5.71 -5.75 -2.99
C VAL A 50 4.35 -5.05 -2.95
N LEU A 51 4.28 -3.89 -2.30
CA LEU A 51 3.08 -3.05 -2.21
C LEU A 51 3.38 -1.68 -2.81
N THR A 52 2.48 -1.18 -3.67
CA THR A 52 2.66 0.12 -4.34
C THR A 52 1.46 1.06 -4.19
N PRO A 53 1.10 1.47 -2.96
CA PRO A 53 -0.02 2.39 -2.78
C PRO A 53 0.38 3.79 -3.28
N ASN A 54 -0.60 4.62 -3.63
CA ASN A 54 -0.36 6.07 -3.66
C ASN A 54 -0.40 6.68 -2.25
N GLY A 55 -0.11 7.97 -2.12
CA GLY A 55 -0.13 8.68 -0.83
C GLY A 55 -1.45 8.54 -0.08
N TYR A 56 -2.57 8.78 -0.77
CA TYR A 56 -3.92 8.67 -0.19
C TYR A 56 -4.25 7.25 0.27
N GLU A 57 -3.91 6.24 -0.53
CA GLU A 57 -4.10 4.83 -0.17
C GLU A 57 -3.22 4.42 1.00
N ALA A 58 -1.99 4.92 1.08
CA ALA A 58 -1.11 4.68 2.21
C ALA A 58 -1.70 5.27 3.50
N GLU A 59 -2.27 6.48 3.45
CA GLU A 59 -2.96 7.08 4.59
C GLU A 59 -4.17 6.22 5.03
N LEU A 60 -4.97 5.72 4.08
CA LEU A 60 -6.11 4.84 4.38
C LEU A 60 -5.68 3.50 5.00
N LEU A 61 -4.62 2.87 4.47
CA LEU A 61 -4.13 1.58 4.95
C LEU A 61 -3.47 1.67 6.33
N THR A 62 -2.82 2.80 6.63
CA THR A 62 -2.09 3.02 7.87
C THR A 62 -2.90 3.74 8.94
N GLY A 63 -3.93 4.50 8.55
CA GLY A 63 -4.65 5.42 9.43
C GLY A 63 -3.81 6.62 9.86
N ARG A 64 -2.74 6.97 9.13
CA ARG A 64 -1.80 8.05 9.44
C ARG A 64 -1.80 9.07 8.32
N SER A 65 -1.76 10.36 8.64
CA SER A 65 -1.54 11.40 7.62
C SER A 65 -0.08 11.45 7.17
N ILE A 66 0.14 11.87 5.92
CA ILE A 66 1.46 12.04 5.32
C ILE A 66 1.60 13.50 4.87
N LEU A 67 2.13 14.34 5.76
CA LEU A 67 2.34 15.77 5.52
C LEU A 67 3.83 16.13 5.46
N SER A 68 4.71 15.14 5.59
CA SER A 68 6.17 15.29 5.55
C SER A 68 6.87 14.01 5.07
N GLU A 69 8.12 14.14 4.64
CA GLU A 69 8.96 12.97 4.28
C GLU A 69 9.17 12.01 5.47
N ALA A 70 9.21 12.55 6.69
CA ALA A 70 9.33 11.74 7.92
C ALA A 70 8.07 10.91 8.18
N GLU A 71 6.89 11.49 7.96
CA GLU A 71 5.61 10.78 8.06
C GLU A 71 5.44 9.77 6.93
N ALA A 72 5.88 10.08 5.71
CA ALA A 72 5.91 9.13 4.60
C ALA A 72 6.77 7.89 4.96
N ARG A 73 7.93 8.12 5.58
CA ARG A 73 8.77 7.03 6.10
C ARG A 73 8.06 6.24 7.19
N SER A 74 7.42 6.90 8.14
CA SER A 74 6.63 6.24 9.19
C SER A 74 5.48 5.39 8.62
N ALA A 75 4.83 5.86 7.56
CA ALA A 75 3.80 5.10 6.84
C ALA A 75 4.38 3.87 6.14
N CYS A 76 5.55 3.99 5.49
CA CYS A 76 6.27 2.84 4.94
C CYS A 76 6.57 1.77 6.01
N GLU A 77 7.09 2.17 7.17
CA GLU A 77 7.36 1.24 8.28
C GLU A 77 6.09 0.52 8.75
N ALA A 78 4.99 1.26 8.92
CA ALA A 78 3.69 0.66 9.28
C ALA A 78 3.17 -0.31 8.22
N LEU A 79 3.44 -0.07 6.94
CA LEU A 79 3.10 -0.99 5.86
C LEU A 79 4.00 -2.23 5.89
N HIS A 80 5.30 -2.10 6.17
CA HIS A 80 6.21 -3.24 6.35
C HIS A 80 5.80 -4.15 7.52
N GLU A 81 5.33 -3.57 8.64
CA GLU A 81 4.81 -4.32 9.79
C GLU A 81 3.60 -5.20 9.43
N ARG A 82 2.87 -4.84 8.36
CA ARG A 82 1.72 -5.62 7.89
C ARG A 82 2.07 -6.81 7.02
N GLY A 83 3.29 -6.90 6.47
CA GLY A 83 3.72 -8.04 5.65
C GLY A 83 4.69 -7.72 4.51
N PRO A 84 4.42 -6.71 3.66
CA PRO A 84 5.25 -6.37 2.51
C PRO A 84 6.72 -6.19 2.83
N HIS A 85 7.57 -6.87 2.06
CA HIS A 85 9.01 -6.72 2.16
C HIS A 85 9.49 -5.44 1.46
N THR A 86 8.83 -5.05 0.37
CA THR A 86 9.11 -3.84 -0.39
C THR A 86 7.84 -2.99 -0.46
N VAL A 87 7.96 -1.70 -0.14
CA VAL A 87 6.87 -0.74 -0.22
C VAL A 87 7.33 0.44 -1.08
N VAL A 88 6.50 0.83 -2.06
CA VAL A 88 6.74 2.04 -2.87
C VAL A 88 5.51 2.91 -2.79
N ILE A 89 5.54 3.93 -1.92
CA ILE A 89 4.47 4.92 -1.86
C ILE A 89 4.67 5.91 -2.99
N THR A 90 3.71 5.95 -3.90
CA THR A 90 3.71 6.80 -5.09
C THR A 90 2.91 8.08 -4.85
N SER A 91 3.17 9.12 -5.65
CA SER A 91 2.34 10.33 -5.71
C SER A 91 1.99 10.96 -4.36
N ILE A 92 2.98 11.09 -3.46
CA ILE A 92 2.80 11.81 -2.19
C ILE A 92 2.85 13.31 -2.48
N ALA A 93 1.75 14.01 -2.21
CA ALA A 93 1.69 15.46 -2.26
C ALA A 93 2.04 16.04 -0.89
N LEU A 94 3.13 16.79 -0.78
CA LEU A 94 3.53 17.43 0.46
C LEU A 94 3.07 18.90 0.50
N PRO A 95 2.59 19.40 1.66
CA PRO A 95 2.22 20.81 1.80
C PRO A 95 3.36 21.75 1.41
N GLY A 96 3.05 22.77 0.59
CA GLY A 96 4.02 23.78 0.15
C GLY A 96 4.94 23.33 -0.99
N ARG A 97 4.64 22.21 -1.65
CA ARG A 97 5.35 21.69 -2.83
C ARG A 97 4.38 21.37 -3.98
N ASP A 98 3.64 22.39 -4.44
CA ASP A 98 2.51 22.22 -5.36
C ASP A 98 2.91 21.72 -6.76
N ASP A 99 4.18 21.84 -7.14
CA ASP A 99 4.77 21.39 -8.41
C ASP A 99 5.59 20.10 -8.29
N GLU A 100 5.63 19.47 -7.11
CA GLU A 100 6.37 18.23 -6.86
C GLU A 100 5.46 17.10 -6.35
N LEU A 101 5.79 15.88 -6.77
CA LEU A 101 5.29 14.67 -6.13
C LEU A 101 6.47 13.87 -5.61
N LEU A 102 6.40 13.49 -4.33
CA LEU A 102 7.37 12.61 -3.71
C LEU A 102 6.99 11.15 -3.99
N MET A 103 7.98 10.36 -4.36
CA MET A 103 7.92 8.90 -4.33
C MET A 103 8.90 8.40 -3.29
N LEU A 104 8.45 7.50 -2.42
CA LEU A 104 9.30 6.86 -1.42
C LEU A 104 9.29 5.35 -1.61
N ALA A 105 10.47 4.78 -1.87
CA ALA A 105 10.68 3.34 -1.92
C ALA A 105 11.45 2.88 -0.67
N SER A 106 10.98 1.81 -0.03
CA SER A 106 11.58 1.21 1.16
C SER A 106 11.60 -0.31 1.04
N ARG A 107 12.63 -0.92 1.63
CA ARG A 107 12.82 -2.37 1.67
C ARG A 107 13.34 -2.75 3.05
N ARG A 108 12.72 -3.75 3.69
CA ARG A 108 13.17 -4.31 4.97
C ARG A 108 14.23 -5.41 4.82
#